data_AF-A0A928GK07-F1
#
_entry.id   AF-A0A928GK07-F1
#
_cell.length_a   1.000
_cell.length_b   1.000
_cell.length_c   1.000
_cell.angle_alpha   90.00
_cell.angle_beta   90.00
_cell.angle_gamma   90.00
#
_symmetry.space_group_name_H-M   'P 1'
#
loop_
_entity.id
_entity.type
_entity.pdbx_description
1 polymer ?
#
loop_
_entity_poly.entity_id
_entity_poly.type
_entity_poly.pdbx_seq_one_letter_code
_entity_poly.pdbx_strand_id
1 'polypeptide(L)'
;MTFDHDFTEKIQQWLDTPHEERDYEQGALYLLKLNGNQIMYRNLIANPRGKAEFIEYHLRKHYGFRVKELTHTQVAQMQKQVEQIEKKHYSFAEDNPAKEFKQGKRADHDTLPEEIQALYVENLSILQRMREVHLRLRTLSTADSPCPDSERYPFLKELIGLDKKIHANWEQYDHYVAESTEEPVKVEEKPARKKRTKKTNS
;
A
#
# COMPACT_ATOMS: atom_id res chain seq x y z
N MET A 1 14.14 10.21 -21.26
CA MET A 1 13.92 8.84 -21.78
C MET A 1 12.81 8.23 -20.95
N THR A 2 11.77 7.67 -21.55
CA THR A 2 10.72 6.95 -20.82
C THR A 2 11.26 5.59 -20.41
N PHE A 3 11.34 5.31 -19.10
CA PHE A 3 11.81 4.02 -18.59
C PHE A 3 10.72 2.97 -18.70
N ASP A 4 10.97 2.01 -19.59
CA ASP A 4 10.18 0.80 -19.79
C ASP A 4 10.40 -0.14 -18.59
N HIS A 5 9.38 -0.22 -17.72
CA HIS A 5 9.38 -1.04 -16.50
C HIS A 5 9.42 -2.53 -16.88
N ASP A 6 8.57 -2.95 -17.81
CA ASP A 6 8.51 -4.32 -18.33
C ASP A 6 9.87 -4.79 -18.86
N PHE A 7 10.60 -3.90 -19.54
CA PHE A 7 11.94 -4.22 -20.01
C PHE A 7 12.98 -4.33 -18.89
N THR A 8 12.83 -3.55 -17.82
CA THR A 8 13.73 -3.66 -16.65
C THR A 8 13.48 -4.95 -15.88
N GLU A 9 12.22 -5.41 -15.78
CA GLU A 9 11.87 -6.73 -15.24
C GLU A 9 12.44 -7.87 -16.08
N LYS A 10 12.38 -7.78 -17.42
CA LYS A 10 13.00 -8.77 -18.31
C LYS A 10 14.51 -8.89 -18.10
N ILE A 11 15.19 -7.76 -17.88
CA ILE A 11 16.63 -7.77 -17.55
C ILE A 11 16.87 -8.44 -16.18
N GLN A 12 16.03 -8.17 -15.19
CA GLN A 12 16.10 -8.83 -13.88
C GLN A 12 15.94 -10.33 -14.00
N GLN A 13 14.87 -10.79 -14.66
CA GLN A 13 14.59 -12.20 -14.87
C GLN A 13 15.78 -12.91 -15.53
N TRP A 14 16.38 -12.29 -16.55
CA TRP A 14 17.57 -12.83 -17.22
C TRP A 14 18.80 -12.90 -16.29
N LEU A 15 19.00 -11.91 -15.42
CA LEU A 15 20.09 -11.92 -14.42
C LEU A 15 19.86 -12.97 -13.33
N ASP A 16 18.61 -13.25 -12.97
CA ASP A 16 18.23 -14.26 -11.97
C ASP A 16 18.29 -15.69 -12.52
N THR A 17 18.15 -15.89 -13.84
CA THR A 17 18.33 -17.20 -14.49
C THR A 17 19.74 -17.76 -14.21
N PRO A 18 19.89 -19.05 -13.87
CA PRO A 18 21.20 -19.68 -13.70
C PRO A 18 22.08 -19.58 -14.95
N HIS A 19 23.39 -19.43 -14.78
CA HIS A 19 24.34 -19.21 -15.89
C HIS A 19 24.25 -20.26 -17.01
N GLU A 20 23.97 -21.52 -16.66
CA GLU A 20 23.89 -22.63 -17.64
C GLU A 20 22.65 -22.55 -18.53
N GLU A 21 21.57 -21.93 -18.05
CA GLU A 21 20.26 -21.85 -18.69
C GLU A 21 20.03 -20.49 -19.39
N ARG A 22 20.97 -19.54 -19.26
CA ARG A 22 20.84 -18.21 -19.84
C ARG A 22 20.98 -18.21 -21.36
N ASP A 23 20.07 -17.49 -22.00
CA ASP A 23 20.17 -17.14 -23.41
C ASP A 23 21.05 -15.89 -23.60
N TYR A 24 22.31 -16.10 -23.98
CA TYR A 24 23.26 -15.01 -24.19
C TYR A 24 23.00 -14.19 -25.48
N GLU A 25 22.28 -14.75 -26.45
CA GLU A 25 21.85 -13.99 -27.62
C GLU A 25 20.78 -12.96 -27.19
N GLN A 26 19.83 -13.41 -26.37
CA GLN A 26 18.84 -12.54 -25.76
C GLN A 26 19.48 -11.46 -24.87
N GLY A 27 20.52 -11.81 -24.11
CA GLY A 27 21.30 -10.85 -23.32
C GLY A 27 22.01 -9.79 -24.19
N ALA A 28 22.58 -10.20 -25.33
CA ALA A 28 23.18 -9.26 -26.29
C ALA A 28 22.13 -8.33 -26.92
N LEU A 29 20.93 -8.84 -27.23
CA LEU A 29 19.80 -8.03 -27.70
C LEU A 29 19.36 -7.00 -26.66
N TYR A 30 19.31 -7.38 -25.37
CA TYR A 30 19.00 -6.43 -24.30
C TYR A 30 20.04 -5.31 -24.21
N LEU A 31 21.32 -5.64 -24.32
CA LEU A 31 22.38 -4.63 -24.38
C LEU A 31 22.24 -3.69 -25.58
N LEU A 32 21.88 -4.22 -26.75
CA LEU A 32 21.61 -3.39 -27.92
C LEU A 32 20.45 -2.42 -27.67
N LYS A 33 19.34 -2.88 -27.07
CA LYS A 33 18.20 -2.02 -26.71
C LYS A 33 18.59 -0.97 -25.67
N LEU A 34 19.57 -1.26 -24.81
CA LEU A 34 20.04 -0.34 -23.76
C LEU A 34 20.96 0.77 -24.27
N ASN A 35 21.92 0.45 -25.14
CA ASN A 35 22.97 1.39 -25.54
C ASN A 35 22.95 1.77 -27.04
N GLY A 36 22.12 1.12 -27.85
CA GLY A 36 22.02 1.35 -29.30
C GLY A 36 23.27 0.97 -30.10
N ASN A 37 24.27 0.33 -29.49
CA ASN A 37 25.57 0.08 -30.10
C ASN A 37 25.54 -1.18 -30.99
N GLN A 38 25.24 -0.96 -32.26
CA GLN A 38 25.17 -2.00 -33.31
C GLN A 38 26.49 -2.74 -33.51
N ILE A 39 27.63 -2.05 -33.40
CA ILE A 39 28.96 -2.66 -33.58
C ILE A 39 29.23 -3.64 -32.44
N MET A 40 28.95 -3.24 -31.21
CA MET A 40 29.07 -4.10 -30.03
C MET A 40 28.17 -5.32 -30.18
N TYR A 41 26.91 -5.14 -30.57
CA TYR A 41 25.98 -6.25 -30.77
C TYR A 41 26.48 -7.26 -31.82
N ARG A 42 26.94 -6.79 -32.99
CA ARG A 42 27.52 -7.66 -34.03
C ARG A 42 28.71 -8.46 -33.50
N ASN A 43 29.55 -7.83 -32.67
CA ASN A 43 30.67 -8.52 -32.05
C ASN A 43 30.22 -9.54 -31.00
N LEU A 44 29.17 -9.26 -30.23
CA LEU A 44 28.64 -10.15 -29.20
C LEU A 44 27.98 -11.38 -29.83
N ILE A 45 27.14 -11.18 -30.86
CA ILE A 45 26.38 -12.27 -31.47
C ILE A 45 27.27 -13.30 -32.20
N ALA A 46 28.47 -12.92 -32.61
CA ALA A 46 29.44 -13.83 -33.22
C ALA A 46 29.97 -14.91 -32.26
N ASN A 47 29.99 -14.64 -30.95
CA ASN A 47 30.32 -15.62 -29.91
C ASN A 47 29.69 -15.19 -28.57
N PRO A 48 28.36 -15.39 -28.39
CA PRO A 48 27.64 -14.90 -27.23
C PRO A 48 28.10 -15.59 -25.94
N ARG A 49 28.23 -16.92 -25.97
CA ARG A 49 28.61 -17.73 -24.81
C ARG A 49 30.04 -17.46 -24.36
N GLY A 50 30.97 -17.25 -25.30
CA GLY A 50 32.36 -16.85 -24.98
C GLY A 50 32.49 -15.42 -24.44
N LYS A 51 31.44 -14.60 -24.57
CA LYS A 51 31.36 -13.23 -24.04
C LYS A 51 30.35 -13.09 -22.91
N ALA A 52 29.96 -14.21 -22.29
CA ALA A 52 28.98 -14.28 -21.22
C ALA A 52 29.25 -13.28 -20.08
N GLU A 53 30.48 -13.25 -19.56
CA GLU A 53 30.87 -12.35 -18.46
C GLU A 53 30.71 -10.87 -18.83
N PHE A 54 31.08 -10.50 -20.07
CA PHE A 54 30.91 -9.14 -20.56
C PHE A 54 29.43 -8.75 -20.65
N ILE A 55 28.61 -9.66 -21.20
CA ILE A 55 27.16 -9.44 -21.33
C ILE A 55 26.53 -9.24 -19.94
N GLU A 56 26.82 -10.15 -19.01
CA GLU A 56 26.32 -10.09 -17.64
C GLU A 56 26.76 -8.81 -16.93
N TYR A 57 28.05 -8.47 -16.98
CA TYR A 57 28.58 -7.28 -16.31
C TYR A 57 27.87 -6.01 -16.78
N HIS A 58 27.73 -5.84 -18.10
CA HIS A 58 27.07 -4.66 -18.65
C HIS A 58 25.57 -4.64 -18.36
N LEU A 59 24.87 -5.78 -18.44
CA LEU A 59 23.45 -5.86 -18.08
C LEU A 59 23.22 -5.54 -16.61
N ARG A 60 24.03 -6.11 -15.70
CA ARG A 60 23.96 -5.82 -14.26
C ARG A 60 24.23 -4.35 -13.96
N LYS A 61 25.20 -3.74 -14.65
CA LYS A 61 25.49 -2.31 -14.55
C LYS A 61 24.30 -1.46 -14.99
N HIS A 62 23.73 -1.72 -16.18
CA HIS A 62 22.56 -0.99 -16.67
C HIS A 62 21.32 -1.21 -15.80
N TYR A 63 21.10 -2.43 -15.33
CA TYR A 63 20.03 -2.77 -14.39
C TYR A 63 20.17 -1.97 -13.10
N GLY A 64 21.36 -1.89 -12.51
CA GLY A 64 21.61 -1.11 -11.30
C GLY A 64 21.28 0.39 -11.45
N PHE A 65 21.63 1.01 -12.60
CA PHE A 65 21.22 2.39 -12.87
C PHE A 65 19.71 2.54 -13.03
N ARG A 66 19.08 1.61 -13.76
CA ARG A 66 17.64 1.61 -13.99
C ARG A 66 16.85 1.44 -12.70
N VAL A 67 17.22 0.49 -11.84
CA VAL A 67 16.56 0.29 -10.54
C VAL A 67 16.68 1.53 -9.68
N LYS A 68 17.85 2.17 -9.63
CA LYS A 68 18.03 3.42 -8.89
C LYS A 68 17.13 4.54 -9.42
N GLU A 69 17.02 4.69 -10.74
CA GLU A 69 16.18 5.73 -11.36
C GLU A 69 14.68 5.43 -11.27
N LEU A 70 14.28 4.16 -11.36
CA LEU A 70 12.92 3.70 -11.05
C LEU A 70 12.59 3.99 -9.58
N THR A 71 13.52 3.70 -8.67
CA THR A 71 13.39 4.03 -7.25
C THR A 71 13.25 5.53 -7.04
N HIS A 72 14.07 6.35 -7.73
CA HIS A 72 13.99 7.81 -7.65
C HIS A 72 12.64 8.33 -8.16
N THR A 73 12.19 7.84 -9.31
CA THR A 73 10.90 8.22 -9.90
C THR A 73 9.75 7.82 -8.98
N GLN A 74 9.79 6.61 -8.43
CA GLN A 74 8.80 6.10 -7.50
C GLN A 74 8.78 6.91 -6.19
N VAL A 75 9.95 7.19 -5.62
CA VAL A 75 10.10 8.04 -4.42
C VAL A 75 9.58 9.45 -4.70
N ALA A 76 9.86 10.04 -5.85
CA ALA A 76 9.34 11.36 -6.23
C ALA A 76 7.81 11.36 -6.39
N GLN A 77 7.23 10.32 -6.98
CA GLN A 77 5.78 10.16 -7.09
C GLN A 77 5.12 10.01 -5.71
N MET A 78 5.69 9.15 -4.86
CA MET A 78 5.19 8.93 -3.50
C MET A 78 5.35 10.19 -2.64
N GLN A 79 6.44 10.93 -2.79
CA GLN A 79 6.64 12.22 -2.12
C GLN A 79 5.53 13.21 -2.49
N LYS A 80 5.17 13.31 -3.78
CA LYS A 80 4.02 14.13 -4.21
C LYS A 80 2.69 13.67 -3.61
N GLN A 81 2.48 12.36 -3.47
CA GLN A 81 1.29 11.83 -2.81
C GLN A 81 1.27 12.22 -1.33
N VAL A 82 2.40 12.11 -0.64
CA VAL A 82 2.53 12.53 0.76
C VAL A 82 2.27 14.04 0.89
N GLU A 83 2.82 14.88 0.02
CA GLU A 83 2.53 16.33 0.00
C GLU A 83 1.04 16.63 -0.19
N GLN A 84 0.34 15.86 -1.04
CA GLN A 84 -1.11 15.98 -1.22
C GLN A 84 -1.88 15.57 0.05
N ILE A 85 -1.48 14.48 0.69
CA ILE A 85 -2.05 14.01 1.97
C ILE A 85 -1.84 15.08 3.04
N GLU A 86 -0.64 15.63 3.14
CA GLU A 86 -0.32 16.70 4.08
C GLU A 86 -1.16 17.95 3.84
N LYS A 87 -1.35 18.34 2.57
CA LYS A 87 -2.21 19.46 2.22
C LYS A 87 -3.67 19.21 2.62
N LYS A 88 -4.18 17.99 2.48
CA LYS A 88 -5.54 17.64 2.91
C LYS A 88 -5.68 17.71 4.43
N HIS A 89 -4.76 17.12 5.18
CA HIS A 89 -4.91 16.97 6.64
C HIS A 89 -4.38 18.14 7.46
N TYR A 90 -3.36 18.86 6.97
CA TYR A 90 -2.61 19.86 7.74
C TYR A 90 -2.60 21.26 7.10
N SER A 91 -3.26 21.47 5.96
CA SER A 91 -3.35 22.82 5.41
C SER A 91 -4.22 23.70 6.32
N PHE A 92 -3.64 24.80 6.79
CA PHE A 92 -4.37 25.86 7.49
C PHE A 92 -5.21 26.76 6.54
N ALA A 93 -5.38 26.35 5.27
CA ALA A 93 -6.17 27.10 4.29
C ALA A 93 -7.62 27.31 4.79
N GLU A 94 -8.20 28.46 4.45
CA GLU A 94 -9.51 28.85 4.98
C GLU A 94 -10.62 27.85 4.64
N ASP A 95 -10.52 27.20 3.47
CA ASP A 95 -11.44 26.19 2.93
C ASP A 95 -10.93 24.74 3.08
N ASN A 96 -10.16 24.41 4.12
CA ASN A 96 -9.80 23.01 4.33
C ASN A 96 -11.07 22.22 4.73
N PRO A 97 -11.52 21.18 3.99
CA PRO A 97 -12.63 20.32 4.39
C PRO A 97 -12.41 19.65 5.75
N ALA A 98 -11.16 19.57 6.24
CA ALA A 98 -10.84 19.15 7.60
C ALA A 98 -11.34 20.13 8.69
N LYS A 99 -11.81 21.34 8.36
CA LYS A 99 -12.52 22.23 9.29
C LYS A 99 -13.95 21.79 9.57
N GLU A 100 -14.56 21.01 8.68
CA GLU A 100 -15.84 20.35 8.90
C GLU A 100 -15.71 19.04 9.69
N PHE A 101 -14.64 18.89 10.48
CA PHE A 101 -14.45 17.75 11.38
C PHE A 101 -15.51 17.79 12.49
N LYS A 102 -16.64 17.10 12.23
CA LYS A 102 -17.66 16.82 13.25
C LYS A 102 -17.01 16.00 14.35
N GLN A 103 -17.36 16.31 15.60
CA GLN A 103 -16.83 15.67 16.82
C GLN A 103 -16.62 14.17 16.58
N GLY A 104 -15.37 13.71 16.72
CA GLY A 104 -14.88 12.46 16.13
C GLY A 104 -15.48 11.16 16.68
N LYS A 105 -16.61 11.17 17.38
CA LYS A 105 -17.32 9.94 17.78
C LYS A 105 -18.76 10.00 17.30
N ARG A 106 -19.27 8.88 16.78
CA ARG A 106 -20.70 8.72 16.49
C ARG A 106 -21.51 8.82 17.79
N ALA A 107 -22.75 9.28 17.70
CA ALA A 107 -23.63 9.40 18.87
C ALA A 107 -23.97 8.04 19.51
N ASP A 108 -23.92 6.95 18.73
CA ASP A 108 -24.19 5.58 19.13
C ASP A 108 -22.91 4.77 19.43
N HIS A 109 -21.73 5.41 19.47
CA HIS A 109 -20.42 4.74 19.61
C HIS A 109 -20.37 3.69 20.73
N ASP A 110 -20.85 4.05 21.92
CA ASP A 110 -20.80 3.18 23.10
C ASP A 110 -21.73 1.95 22.99
N THR A 111 -22.63 1.94 22.00
CA THR A 111 -23.55 0.83 21.71
C THR A 111 -23.13 -0.04 20.53
N LEU A 112 -22.08 0.35 19.80
CA LEU A 112 -21.54 -0.42 18.69
C LEU A 112 -20.81 -1.68 19.18
N PRO A 113 -20.64 -2.72 18.35
CA PRO A 113 -19.79 -3.85 18.70
C PRO A 113 -18.35 -3.41 18.99
N GLU A 114 -17.67 -4.16 19.85
CA GLU A 114 -16.28 -3.91 20.24
C GLU A 114 -15.34 -3.82 19.03
N GLU A 115 -15.58 -4.64 18.00
CA GLU A 115 -14.81 -4.61 16.75
C GLU A 115 -14.88 -3.25 16.04
N ILE A 116 -16.05 -2.62 16.01
CA ILE A 116 -16.26 -1.32 15.35
C ILE A 116 -15.75 -0.18 16.23
N GLN A 117 -15.93 -0.28 17.55
CA GLN A 117 -15.33 0.68 18.49
C GLN A 117 -13.80 0.68 18.42
N ALA A 118 -13.19 -0.51 18.25
CA ALA A 118 -11.76 -0.67 18.14
C ALA A 118 -11.17 0.07 16.92
N LEU A 119 -11.89 0.15 15.80
CA LEU A 119 -11.45 0.93 14.62
C LEU A 119 -11.21 2.40 14.95
N TYR A 120 -12.07 3.00 15.78
CA TYR A 120 -11.90 4.38 16.23
C TYR A 120 -10.66 4.56 17.11
N VAL A 121 -10.45 3.66 18.07
CA VAL A 121 -9.27 3.70 18.95
C VAL A 121 -7.98 3.47 18.15
N GLU A 122 -8.02 2.53 17.20
CA GLU A 122 -6.92 2.27 16.28
C GLU A 122 -6.60 3.52 15.44
N ASN A 123 -7.60 4.24 14.95
CA ASN A 123 -7.39 5.48 14.19
C ASN A 123 -6.60 6.54 14.97
N LEU A 124 -6.77 6.65 16.28
CA LEU A 124 -5.96 7.55 17.12
C LEU A 124 -4.49 7.15 17.10
N SER A 125 -4.20 5.85 17.21
CA SER A 125 -2.84 5.31 17.13
C SER A 125 -2.22 5.51 15.73
N ILE A 126 -3.02 5.35 14.67
CA ILE A 126 -2.61 5.59 13.28
C ILE A 126 -2.24 7.07 13.08
N LEU A 127 -3.05 8.01 13.58
CA LEU A 127 -2.77 9.45 13.50
C LEU A 127 -1.49 9.85 14.26
N GLN A 128 -1.23 9.23 15.40
CA GLN A 128 0.03 9.42 16.11
C GLN A 128 1.20 8.91 15.26
N ARG A 129 1.09 7.70 14.71
CA ARG A 129 2.13 7.11 13.88
C ARG A 129 2.39 7.90 12.60
N MET A 130 1.34 8.39 11.94
CA MET A 130 1.47 9.26 10.76
C MET A 130 2.29 10.52 11.06
N ARG A 131 2.07 11.15 12.23
CA ARG A 131 2.84 12.32 12.68
C ARG A 131 4.30 11.99 12.92
N GLU A 132 4.60 10.85 13.55
CA GLU A 132 5.99 10.38 13.76
C GLU A 132 6.72 10.14 12.43
N VAL A 133 6.08 9.45 11.49
CA VAL A 133 6.64 9.15 10.17
C VAL A 133 6.86 10.43 9.36
N HIS A 134 5.92 11.36 9.41
CA HIS A 134 6.04 12.68 8.77
C HIS A 134 7.24 13.47 9.31
N LEU A 135 7.36 13.57 10.64
CA LEU A 135 8.50 14.23 11.27
C LEU A 135 9.82 13.56 10.86
N ARG A 136 9.84 12.22 10.80
CA ARG A 136 11.01 11.46 10.37
C ARG A 136 11.41 11.81 8.93
N LEU A 137 10.46 11.81 8.00
CA LEU A 137 10.69 12.22 6.60
C LEU A 137 11.26 13.64 6.49
N ARG A 138 10.76 14.58 7.31
CA ARG A 138 11.28 15.95 7.35
C ARG A 138 12.71 16.02 7.87
N THR A 139 13.06 15.21 8.88
CA THR A 139 14.43 15.16 9.42
C THR A 139 15.43 14.48 8.48
N LEU A 140 14.98 13.51 7.68
CA LEU A 140 15.83 12.78 6.74
C LEU A 140 16.21 13.64 5.52
N SER A 141 15.42 14.65 5.17
CA SER A 141 15.65 15.46 3.97
C SER A 141 15.85 16.93 4.34
N THR A 142 17.07 17.31 4.69
CA THR A 142 17.44 18.73 4.80
C THR A 142 17.91 19.26 3.43
N ALA A 143 17.72 20.56 3.19
CA ALA A 143 18.09 21.19 1.92
C ALA A 143 19.59 21.02 1.57
N ASP A 144 20.44 20.87 2.59
CA ASP A 144 21.90 20.82 2.46
C ASP A 144 22.47 19.39 2.35
N SER A 145 21.66 18.35 2.59
CA SER A 145 22.09 16.94 2.49
C SER A 145 20.92 16.02 2.12
N PRO A 146 20.65 15.80 0.82
CA PRO A 146 19.62 14.88 0.37
C PRO A 146 19.98 13.45 0.76
N CYS A 147 19.18 12.86 1.65
CA CYS A 147 19.29 11.46 2.02
C CYS A 147 18.91 10.55 0.84
N PRO A 148 19.57 9.37 0.66
CA PRO A 148 19.29 8.47 -0.45
C PRO A 148 17.82 8.03 -0.52
N ASP A 149 17.31 7.86 -1.74
CA ASP A 149 15.93 7.43 -1.99
C ASP A 149 15.57 6.11 -1.29
N SER A 150 16.54 5.20 -1.14
CA SER A 150 16.37 3.94 -0.43
C SER A 150 15.99 4.11 1.04
N GLU A 151 16.46 5.17 1.69
CA GLU A 151 16.17 5.45 3.10
C GLU A 151 14.82 6.16 3.27
N ARG A 152 14.40 6.96 2.29
CA ARG A 152 13.10 7.67 2.30
C ARG A 152 11.94 6.76 1.93
N TYR A 153 12.15 5.87 0.98
CA TYR A 153 11.15 4.98 0.42
C TYR A 153 10.28 4.24 1.45
N PRO A 154 10.83 3.56 2.49
CA PRO A 154 10.01 2.82 3.45
C PRO A 154 9.03 3.74 4.21
N PHE A 155 9.47 4.95 4.60
CA PHE A 155 8.63 5.89 5.33
C PHE A 155 7.53 6.51 4.45
N LEU A 156 7.82 6.79 3.18
CA LEU A 156 6.79 7.23 2.23
C LEU A 156 5.72 6.16 2.03
N LYS A 157 6.14 4.89 1.91
CA LYS A 157 5.23 3.75 1.78
C LYS A 157 4.36 3.59 3.02
N GLU A 158 4.97 3.69 4.20
CA GLU A 158 4.28 3.61 5.47
C GLU A 158 3.22 4.71 5.61
N LEU A 159 3.56 5.97 5.33
CA LEU A 159 2.63 7.10 5.45
C LEU A 159 1.41 6.95 4.53
N ILE A 160 1.63 6.59 3.25
CA ILE A 160 0.54 6.34 2.30
C ILE A 160 -0.33 5.16 2.75
N GLY A 161 0.28 4.11 3.32
CA GLY A 161 -0.45 2.97 3.86
C GLY A 161 -1.33 3.33 5.06
N LEU A 162 -0.79 4.12 5.99
CA LEU A 162 -1.52 4.62 7.16
C LEU A 162 -2.70 5.53 6.75
N ASP A 163 -2.51 6.40 5.76
CA ASP A 163 -3.58 7.24 5.21
C ASP A 163 -4.69 6.39 4.57
N LYS A 164 -4.36 5.35 3.80
CA LYS A 164 -5.39 4.44 3.27
C LYS A 164 -6.15 3.72 4.38
N LYS A 165 -5.42 3.27 5.41
CA LYS A 165 -6.00 2.55 6.54
C LYS A 165 -6.97 3.43 7.34
N ILE A 166 -6.61 4.68 7.61
CA ILE A 166 -7.50 5.58 8.36
C ILE A 166 -8.81 5.82 7.60
N HIS A 167 -8.75 6.01 6.28
CA HIS A 167 -9.95 6.18 5.45
C HIS A 167 -10.83 4.92 5.44
N ALA A 168 -10.23 3.74 5.31
CA ALA A 168 -10.95 2.47 5.36
C ALA A 168 -11.62 2.23 6.72
N ASN A 169 -10.90 2.53 7.81
CA ASN A 169 -11.42 2.41 9.17
C ASN A 169 -12.60 3.39 9.39
N TRP A 170 -12.49 4.64 8.92
CA TRP A 170 -13.61 5.59 8.98
C TRP A 170 -14.80 5.17 8.13
N GLU A 171 -14.56 4.65 6.92
CA GLU A 171 -15.64 4.14 6.05
C GLU A 171 -16.41 3.01 6.73
N GLN A 172 -15.71 2.04 7.33
CA GLN A 172 -16.33 0.95 8.09
C GLN A 172 -17.06 1.47 9.34
N TYR A 173 -16.41 2.36 10.09
CA TYR A 173 -16.97 2.92 11.31
C TYR A 173 -18.23 3.76 11.06
N ASP A 174 -18.26 4.57 10.00
CA ASP A 174 -19.38 5.46 9.68
C ASP A 174 -20.54 4.72 9.01
N HIS A 175 -20.26 3.71 8.16
CA HIS A 175 -21.29 2.96 7.44
C HIS A 175 -21.77 1.70 8.17
N TYR A 176 -21.21 1.39 9.34
CA TYR A 176 -21.70 0.26 10.13
C TYR A 176 -23.15 0.48 10.56
N VAL A 177 -24.02 -0.41 10.09
CA VAL A 177 -25.41 -0.55 10.51
C VAL A 177 -25.50 -1.91 11.18
N ALA A 178 -25.92 -1.94 12.44
CA ALA A 178 -26.18 -3.21 13.11
C ALA A 178 -27.29 -3.93 12.33
N GLU A 179 -26.97 -5.08 11.74
CA GLU A 179 -28.01 -5.99 11.28
C GLU A 179 -28.85 -6.32 12.51
N SER A 180 -30.14 -6.00 12.44
CA SER A 180 -31.11 -6.50 13.41
C SER A 180 -31.08 -8.02 13.30
N THR A 181 -30.32 -8.67 14.18
CA THR A 181 -30.49 -10.09 14.47
C THR A 181 -31.87 -10.25 15.10
N GLU A 182 -32.91 -10.27 14.27
CA GLU A 182 -34.16 -10.94 14.58
C GLU A 182 -33.85 -12.45 14.65
N GLU A 183 -33.22 -12.86 15.74
CA GLU A 183 -33.36 -14.25 16.17
C GLU A 183 -34.83 -14.45 16.58
N PRO A 184 -35.54 -15.43 16.01
CA PRO A 184 -36.94 -15.64 16.35
C PRO A 184 -37.01 -16.08 17.82
N VAL A 185 -37.59 -15.21 18.65
CA VAL A 185 -37.93 -15.50 20.04
C VAL A 185 -38.77 -16.77 20.06
N LYS A 186 -38.16 -17.87 20.51
CA LYS A 186 -38.84 -19.14 20.79
C LYS A 186 -39.77 -18.87 21.97
N VAL A 187 -41.05 -18.65 21.68
CA VAL A 187 -42.11 -18.48 22.67
C VAL A 187 -42.22 -19.79 23.46
N GLU A 188 -41.71 -19.82 24.68
CA GLU A 188 -41.95 -20.92 25.62
C GLU A 188 -43.44 -20.97 25.99
N GLU A 189 -44.07 -22.12 25.68
CA GLU A 189 -45.46 -22.45 26.02
C GLU A 189 -45.69 -22.38 27.54
N LYS A 190 -46.68 -21.58 27.96
CA LYS A 190 -47.26 -21.65 29.31
C LYS A 190 -48.14 -22.91 29.43
N PRO A 191 -47.96 -23.77 30.46
CA PRO A 191 -48.81 -24.95 30.60
C PRO A 191 -50.23 -24.60 31.04
N ALA A 192 -51.19 -25.28 30.41
CA ALA A 192 -52.63 -25.10 30.58
C ALA A 192 -53.15 -25.43 31.99
N ARG A 193 -53.92 -24.51 32.57
CA ARG A 193 -54.63 -24.67 33.84
C ARG A 193 -55.89 -25.54 33.64
N LYS A 194 -55.89 -26.75 34.21
CA LYS A 194 -57.04 -27.68 34.23
C LYS A 194 -58.29 -27.03 34.87
N LYS A 195 -59.39 -26.96 34.12
CA LYS A 195 -60.72 -26.56 34.63
C LYS A 195 -61.32 -27.73 35.44
N ARG A 196 -61.62 -27.50 36.72
CA ARG A 196 -62.48 -28.38 37.54
C ARG A 196 -63.94 -28.09 37.20
N THR A 197 -64.65 -29.09 36.71
CA THR A 197 -66.11 -29.11 36.53
C THR A 197 -66.79 -29.18 37.90
N LYS A 198 -67.76 -28.30 38.14
CA LYS A 198 -68.69 -28.43 39.27
C LYS A 198 -70.07 -28.75 38.69
N LYS A 199 -70.49 -30.00 38.85
CA LYS A 199 -71.84 -30.49 38.56
C LYS A 199 -72.84 -29.72 39.42
N THR A 200 -73.86 -29.17 38.77
CA THR A 200 -75.14 -28.79 39.36
C THR A 200 -75.95 -30.06 39.63
N ASN A 201 -76.62 -30.12 40.79
CA ASN A 201 -77.72 -31.05 41.02
C ASN A 201 -78.77 -30.33 41.86
N SER A 202 -80.00 -30.36 41.33
CA SER A 202 -81.35 -30.11 41.86
C SER A 202 -81.54 -29.21 43.07
#